data_AF-A0A377Z7F0-F1
#
_entry.id   AF-A0A377Z7F0-F1
#
_cell.length_a   1.000
_cell.length_b   1.000
_cell.length_c   1.000
_cell.angle_alpha   90.00
_cell.angle_beta   90.00
_cell.angle_gamma   90.00
#
_symmetry.space_group_name_H-M   'P 1'
#
loop_
_entity.id
_entity.type
_entity.pdbx_description
1 polymer ?
#
loop_
_entity_poly.entity_id
_entity_poly.type
_entity_poly.pdbx_seq_one_letter_code
_entity_poly.pdbx_strand_id
1 'polypeptide(L)'
;MGLNPGDIRIIDPDDIAEMFMMTTHNMPLNYLVDQLKEDVGEVIFLGIQPDIVGFYYPMTQPVKEAVARVYQQLAGWQGKGGFTQLEAADD
;
A
#
# COMPACT_ATOMS: atom_id res chain seq x y z
N MET A 1 7.33 3.74 3.11
CA MET A 1 6.68 5.06 3.32
C MET A 1 7.39 5.89 4.38
N GLY A 2 8.25 5.32 5.24
CA GLY A 2 8.92 6.11 6.29
C GLY A 2 7.97 6.54 7.42
N LEU A 3 6.80 5.88 7.52
CA LEU A 3 5.76 6.14 8.52
C LEU A 3 5.92 5.21 9.72
N ASN A 4 5.03 5.31 10.70
CA ASN A 4 5.01 4.37 11.82
C ASN A 4 4.47 3.01 11.35
N PRO A 5 4.95 1.89 11.92
CA PRO A 5 4.41 0.58 11.56
C PRO A 5 2.90 0.48 11.74
N GLY A 6 2.22 -0.12 10.76
CA GLY A 6 0.77 -0.21 10.71
C GLY A 6 0.06 1.03 10.13
N ASP A 7 0.78 2.11 9.82
CA ASP A 7 0.18 3.23 9.10
C ASP A 7 -0.31 2.79 7.71
N ILE A 8 -1.55 3.18 7.38
CA ILE A 8 -2.23 2.84 6.13
C ILE A 8 -2.32 4.09 5.26
N ARG A 9 -1.96 3.97 3.97
CA ARG A 9 -2.09 5.06 2.99
C ARG A 9 -2.59 4.54 1.66
N ILE A 10 -3.36 5.38 0.96
CA ILE A 10 -3.56 5.23 -0.47
C ILE A 10 -2.35 5.81 -1.19
N ILE A 11 -1.76 5.04 -2.09
CA ILE A 11 -0.54 5.41 -2.80
C ILE A 11 -0.91 5.72 -4.25
N ASP A 12 -0.39 6.82 -4.79
CA ASP A 12 -0.50 7.06 -6.22
C ASP A 12 0.36 6.03 -6.95
N PRO A 13 -0.17 5.33 -7.97
CA PRO A 13 0.64 4.43 -8.79
C PRO A 13 1.95 5.03 -9.32
N ASP A 14 1.99 6.35 -9.54
CA ASP A 14 3.19 7.06 -9.98
C ASP A 14 4.27 7.09 -8.86
N ASP A 15 3.86 7.24 -7.59
CA ASP A 15 4.77 7.21 -6.42
C ASP A 15 5.33 5.80 -6.14
N ILE A 16 4.62 4.74 -6.59
CA ILE A 16 5.04 3.34 -6.41
C ILE A 16 6.38 3.07 -7.11
N ALA A 17 6.60 3.68 -8.28
CA ALA A 17 7.82 3.44 -9.06
C ALA A 17 9.08 3.82 -8.27
N GLU A 18 9.01 4.90 -7.48
CA GLU A 18 10.13 5.42 -6.69
C GLU A 18 10.29 4.67 -5.35
N MET A 19 9.18 4.25 -4.73
CA MET A 19 9.18 3.64 -3.40
C MET A 19 9.59 2.16 -3.38
N PHE A 20 9.48 1.44 -4.50
CA PHE A 20 9.56 -0.04 -4.52
C PHE A 20 10.85 -0.62 -5.13
N MET A 21 11.86 0.23 -5.42
CA MET A 21 13.20 -0.22 -5.87
C MET A 21 13.93 -1.15 -4.87
N MET A 22 13.38 -1.36 -3.67
CA MET A 22 13.93 -2.22 -2.62
C MET A 22 12.99 -3.36 -2.20
N THR A 23 12.32 -4.02 -3.15
CA THR A 23 11.48 -5.19 -2.88
C THR A 23 11.84 -6.39 -3.74
N THR A 24 11.40 -7.58 -3.35
CA THR A 24 11.65 -8.86 -4.05
C THR A 24 10.87 -9.03 -5.36
N HIS A 25 10.24 -7.96 -5.87
CA HIS A 25 9.51 -8.01 -7.14
C HIS A 25 10.48 -7.75 -8.29
N ASN A 26 10.74 -8.76 -9.12
CA ASN A 26 11.53 -8.61 -10.33
C ASN A 26 10.85 -7.73 -11.39
N MET A 27 9.53 -7.51 -11.26
CA MET A 27 8.72 -6.62 -12.09
C MET A 27 8.10 -5.55 -11.18
N PRO A 28 8.39 -4.25 -11.40
CA PRO A 28 7.85 -3.19 -10.57
C PRO A 28 6.31 -3.17 -10.59
N LEU A 29 5.68 -3.01 -9.42
CA LEU A 29 4.21 -3.11 -9.27
C LEU A 29 3.44 -2.04 -10.06
N ASN A 30 4.05 -0.90 -10.37
CA ASN A 30 3.45 0.11 -11.23
C ASN A 30 3.15 -0.43 -12.64
N TYR A 31 3.99 -1.30 -13.21
CA TYR A 31 3.69 -1.95 -14.50
C TYR A 31 2.41 -2.78 -14.45
N LEU A 32 2.17 -3.50 -13.35
CA LEU A 32 0.94 -4.26 -13.17
C LEU A 32 -0.27 -3.33 -13.08
N VAL A 33 -0.13 -2.21 -12.36
CA VAL A 33 -1.20 -1.23 -12.22
C VAL A 33 -1.54 -0.58 -13.57
N ASP A 34 -0.53 -0.21 -14.36
CA ASP A 34 -0.75 0.43 -15.66
C ASP A 34 -1.48 -0.49 -16.64
N GLN A 35 -1.13 -1.77 -16.67
CA GLN A 35 -1.84 -2.77 -17.48
C GLN A 35 -3.29 -2.95 -17.01
N LEU A 36 -3.56 -2.96 -15.71
CA LEU A 36 -4.92 -3.09 -15.19
C LEU A 36 -5.77 -1.86 -15.53
N LYS A 37 -5.20 -0.64 -15.45
CA LYS A 37 -5.89 0.62 -15.76
C LYS A 37 -6.42 0.69 -17.20
N GLU A 38 -5.84 -0.06 -18.14
CA GLU A 38 -6.33 -0.13 -19.52
C GLU A 38 -7.69 -0.84 -19.62
N ASP A 39 -7.95 -1.79 -18.72
CA ASP A 39 -9.11 -2.68 -18.76
C ASP A 39 -10.18 -2.36 -17.69
N VAL A 40 -9.84 -1.60 -16.64
CA VAL A 40 -10.75 -1.27 -15.53
C VAL A 40 -10.84 0.23 -15.26
N GLY A 41 -11.98 0.69 -14.76
CA GLY A 41 -12.23 2.13 -14.55
C GLY A 41 -11.44 2.76 -13.42
N GLU A 42 -11.13 2.01 -12.35
CA GLU A 42 -10.40 2.53 -11.20
C GLU A 42 -9.51 1.44 -10.59
N VAL A 43 -8.25 1.77 -10.34
CA VAL A 43 -7.30 0.94 -9.61
C VAL A 43 -6.82 1.72 -8.40
N ILE A 44 -7.05 1.17 -7.20
CA ILE A 44 -6.66 1.79 -5.94
C ILE A 44 -5.52 0.98 -5.32
N PHE A 45 -4.39 1.63 -5.06
CA PHE A 45 -3.29 1.01 -4.34
C PHE A 45 -3.32 1.42 -2.86
N LEU A 46 -3.38 0.43 -1.97
CA LEU A 46 -3.34 0.64 -0.52
C LEU A 46 -2.08 0.01 0.04
N GLY A 47 -1.26 0.83 0.72
CA GLY A 47 -0.06 0.40 1.42
C GLY A 47 -0.27 0.34 2.94
N ILE A 48 0.39 -0.63 3.58
CA ILE A 48 0.54 -0.71 5.04
C ILE A 48 2.03 -0.65 5.34
N GLN A 49 2.46 0.27 6.21
CA GLN A 49 3.86 0.41 6.58
C GLN A 49 4.30 -0.80 7.43
N PRO A 50 5.29 -1.59 6.98
CA PRO A 50 5.83 -2.66 7.81
C PRO A 50 6.67 -2.11 8.97
N ASP A 51 6.85 -2.95 9.99
CA ASP A 51 7.84 -2.74 11.06
C ASP A 51 9.18 -3.37 10.66
N ILE A 52 9.24 -4.70 10.72
CA ILE A 52 10.41 -5.52 10.37
C ILE A 52 10.00 -6.48 9.25
N VAL A 53 10.82 -6.56 8.21
CA VAL A 53 10.66 -7.51 7.10
C VAL A 53 11.87 -8.44 7.11
N GLY A 54 11.64 -9.72 7.39
CA GLY A 54 12.71 -10.70 7.50
C GLY A 54 12.19 -12.12 7.33
N PHE A 55 13.05 -13.01 6.85
CA PHE A 55 12.70 -14.42 6.66
C PHE A 55 12.35 -15.08 8.00
N TYR A 56 11.22 -15.78 8.07
CA TYR A 56 10.64 -16.36 9.30
C TYR A 56 10.23 -15.38 10.41
N TYR A 57 10.22 -14.06 10.15
CA TYR A 57 9.70 -13.11 11.14
C TYR A 57 8.16 -13.07 11.09
N PRO A 58 7.48 -13.11 12.25
CA PRO A 58 6.02 -12.98 12.28
C PRO A 58 5.60 -11.56 11.95
N MET A 59 4.36 -11.40 11.47
CA MET A 59 3.73 -10.08 11.36
C MET A 59 3.62 -9.44 12.73
N THR A 60 4.11 -8.20 12.86
CA THR A 60 4.06 -7.44 14.11
C THR A 60 2.62 -7.00 14.41
N GLN A 61 2.34 -6.73 15.68
CA GLN A 61 0.99 -6.41 16.14
C GLN A 61 0.37 -5.18 15.43
N PRO A 62 1.10 -4.06 15.23
CA PRO A 62 0.54 -2.90 14.53
C PRO A 62 0.09 -3.21 13.10
N VAL A 63 0.84 -4.07 12.39
CA VAL A 63 0.50 -4.47 11.02
C VAL A 63 -0.73 -5.38 11.01
N LYS A 64 -0.87 -6.30 11.98
CA LYS A 64 -2.08 -7.13 12.12
C LYS A 64 -3.33 -6.29 12.34
N GLU A 65 -3.23 -5.29 13.20
CA GLU A 65 -4.33 -4.35 13.49
C GLU A 65 -4.70 -3.51 12.28
N ALA A 66 -3.70 -3.05 11.52
CA ALA A 66 -3.92 -2.36 10.26
C ALA A 66 -4.67 -3.24 9.24
N VAL A 67 -4.26 -4.49 9.06
CA VAL A 67 -4.96 -5.45 8.19
C VAL A 67 -6.39 -5.70 8.66
N ALA A 68 -6.61 -5.86 9.98
CA ALA A 68 -7.95 -6.00 10.53
C ALA A 68 -8.83 -4.78 10.26
N ARG A 69 -8.27 -3.57 10.37
CA ARG A 69 -8.97 -2.32 10.05
C ARG A 69 -9.37 -2.25 8.57
N VAL A 70 -8.46 -2.60 7.65
CA VAL A 70 -8.77 -2.68 6.21
C VAL A 70 -9.91 -3.67 5.98
N TYR A 71 -9.81 -4.87 6.55
CA TYR A 71 -10.84 -5.91 6.43
C TYR A 71 -12.23 -5.42 6.86
N GLN A 72 -12.33 -4.71 8.00
CA GLN A 72 -13.60 -4.17 8.47
C GLN A 72 -14.17 -3.08 7.54
N GLN A 73 -13.31 -2.30 6.89
CA GLN A 73 -13.75 -1.24 5.97
C GLN A 73 -14.17 -1.75 4.58
N LEU A 74 -13.74 -2.95 4.17
CA LEU A 74 -14.11 -3.54 2.88
C LEU A 74 -15.63 -3.67 2.71
N ALA A 75 -16.37 -3.99 3.77
CA ALA A 75 -17.82 -4.17 3.69
C ALA A 75 -18.59 -2.91 3.30
N GLY A 76 -18.03 -1.72 3.56
CA GLY A 76 -18.62 -0.42 3.24
C GLY A 76 -17.73 0.43 2.33
N TRP A 77 -16.86 -0.19 1.56
CA TRP A 77 -15.83 0.51 0.81
C TRP A 77 -16.43 1.45 -0.25
N GLN A 78 -16.08 2.73 -0.19
CA GLN A 78 -16.42 3.74 -1.19
C GLN A 78 -15.21 4.65 -1.44
N GLY A 79 -14.98 5.01 -2.72
CA GLY A 79 -13.81 5.78 -3.13
C GLY A 79 -12.52 5.18 -2.55
N LYS A 80 -11.79 5.97 -1.77
CA LYS A 80 -10.52 5.59 -1.13
C LYS A 80 -10.65 4.84 0.20
N GLY A 81 -11.84 4.32 0.52
CA GLY A 81 -12.09 3.55 1.75
C GLY A 81 -12.02 4.36 3.05
N GLY A 82 -11.88 5.69 2.98
CA GLY A 82 -11.67 6.54 4.15
C GLY A 82 -10.22 6.53 4.67
N PHE A 83 -9.26 6.08 3.85
CA PHE A 83 -7.83 6.18 4.14
C PHE A 83 -7.21 7.43 3.51
N THR A 84 -6.21 7.99 4.19
CA THR A 84 -5.47 9.16 3.73
C THR A 84 -4.55 8.82 2.57
N GLN A 85 -4.38 9.74 1.62
CA GLN A 85 -3.35 9.62 0.58
C GLN A 85 -1.96 9.79 1.19
N LEU A 86 -0.98 9.06 0.66
CA LEU A 86 0.43 9.31 0.97
C LEU A 86 0.80 10.68 0.40
N GLU A 87 1.32 11.57 1.23
CA GLU A 87 1.91 12.83 0.76
C GLU A 87 3.33 12.52 0.28
N ALA A 88 3.70 13.05 -0.89
CA ALA A 88 5.08 13.00 -1.36
C ALA A 88 5.98 13.68 -0.32
N ALA A 89 7.16 13.13 -0.06
CA ALA A 89 8.14 13.83 0.76
C ALA A 89 8.54 15.11 0.00
N ASP A 90 8.31 16.28 0.59
CA ASP A 90 8.84 17.54 0.05
C ASP A 90 10.38 17.40 -0.05
N ASP A 91 10.92 17.57 -1.27
CA ASP A 91 12.36 17.62 -1.57
C ASP A 91 13.07 18.79 -0.86
#